data_AF-A0A926U5V7-F1
#
_entry.id   AF-A0A926U5V7-F1
#
_cell.length_a   1.000
_cell.length_b   1.000
_cell.length_c   1.000
_cell.angle_alpha   90.00
_cell.angle_beta   90.00
_cell.angle_gamma   90.00
#
_symmetry.space_group_name_H-M   'P 1'
#
loop_
_entity.id
_entity.type
_entity.pdbx_description
1 polymer ?
#
loop_
_entity_poly.entity_id
_entity_poly.type
_entity_poly.pdbx_seq_one_letter_code
_entity_poly.pdbx_strand_id
1 'polypeptide(L)'
;MPSPVESSYISSISELIAFFEQYKQQRSSFSKDAVVSATTEKFNLRKNRSVYYNDRFAIRFSAASGSSFSNTIAGLSRLRLYDQLPFFVCVVRPEDIELLLANSTFLKKISHSSQRLRFDNVCGSFLGHDILRKYEGIANIPQNFEQLFLIHQEFTWEENLARLVEATNNIVPTGSRYTPTPQEKSNILASADLAHMLSSNSEYISLGTTLNQLVEENKTAILEAGRINNVNVRGNQIEQIVTNAANFHGVEDLSYTLSFGSRVLIDIKTKILTLASSPKGYNIDKALKILGTGNTVFCFFFIGLSLEGQAVSTRLISALDSSVLNSTRIQFHWAGRNSRGVTQLTGDLSFIFSPDHYENINVEQAKNFLQELIAYE
;
A
#
# COMPACT_ATOMS: atom_id res chain seq x y z
N MET A 1 -13.42 3.90 -19.81
CA MET A 1 -12.32 4.88 -19.78
C MET A 1 -11.94 5.21 -18.32
N PRO A 2 -10.77 4.78 -17.85
CA PRO A 2 -10.28 5.13 -16.52
C PRO A 2 -10.19 6.65 -16.36
N SER A 3 -10.29 7.15 -15.11
CA SER A 3 -10.21 8.59 -14.85
C SER A 3 -8.90 9.18 -15.42
N PRO A 4 -8.87 10.45 -15.88
CA PRO A 4 -7.76 11.01 -16.66
C PRO A 4 -6.37 10.95 -15.99
N VAL A 5 -6.28 10.69 -14.69
CA VAL A 5 -5.05 10.84 -13.90
C VAL A 5 -4.48 9.52 -13.37
N GLU A 6 -5.30 8.52 -12.99
CA GLU A 6 -4.76 7.17 -12.74
C GLU A 6 -4.39 6.45 -14.03
N SER A 7 -5.14 6.75 -15.09
CA SER A 7 -4.72 6.51 -16.48
C SER A 7 -3.38 7.17 -16.82
N SER A 8 -3.02 8.28 -16.17
CA SER A 8 -1.82 9.07 -16.51
C SER A 8 -0.51 8.45 -16.04
N TYR A 9 -0.42 7.90 -14.82
CA TYR A 9 0.82 7.26 -14.35
C TYR A 9 0.98 5.82 -14.84
N ILE A 10 -0.10 5.05 -15.00
CA ILE A 10 -0.03 3.72 -15.64
C ILE A 10 0.40 3.87 -17.10
N SER A 11 -0.17 4.86 -17.82
CA SER A 11 0.29 5.21 -19.17
C SER A 11 1.73 5.70 -19.15
N SER A 12 2.16 6.51 -18.17
CA SER A 12 3.54 7.03 -18.14
C SER A 12 4.58 5.93 -17.86
N ILE A 13 4.29 4.99 -16.96
CA ILE A 13 5.12 3.81 -16.70
C ILE A 13 5.24 2.99 -18.00
N SER A 14 4.11 2.68 -18.64
CA SER A 14 4.07 1.88 -19.86
C SER A 14 4.80 2.56 -21.03
N GLU A 15 4.58 3.86 -21.24
CA GLU A 15 5.28 4.65 -22.26
C GLU A 15 6.79 4.70 -22.02
N LEU A 16 7.23 4.84 -20.76
CA LEU A 16 8.65 4.87 -20.41
C LEU A 16 9.31 3.51 -20.69
N ILE A 17 8.65 2.41 -20.30
CA ILE A 17 9.13 1.06 -20.53
C ILE A 17 9.25 0.79 -22.03
N ALA A 18 8.19 1.05 -22.80
CA ALA A 18 8.19 0.87 -24.25
C ALA A 18 9.29 1.69 -24.94
N PHE A 19 9.51 2.94 -24.49
CA PHE A 19 10.61 3.77 -24.98
C PHE A 19 11.97 3.11 -24.75
N PHE A 20 12.25 2.62 -23.54
CA PHE A 20 13.55 2.00 -23.23
C PHE A 20 13.74 0.64 -23.92
N GLU A 21 12.69 -0.16 -24.08
CA GLU A 21 12.73 -1.40 -24.86
C GLU A 21 13.08 -1.13 -26.32
N GLN A 22 12.41 -0.15 -26.93
CA GLN A 22 12.71 0.27 -28.30
C GLN A 22 14.12 0.87 -28.42
N TYR A 23 14.52 1.71 -27.46
CA TYR A 23 15.84 2.35 -27.44
C TYR A 23 16.98 1.32 -27.38
N LYS A 24 16.78 0.24 -26.60
CA LYS A 24 17.72 -0.89 -26.49
C LYS A 24 17.82 -1.70 -27.78
N GLN A 25 16.71 -1.96 -28.47
CA GLN A 25 16.72 -2.73 -29.72
C GLN A 25 17.46 -2.02 -30.86
N GLN A 26 17.53 -0.69 -30.83
CA GLN A 26 18.13 0.13 -31.89
C GLN A 26 19.64 0.34 -31.74
N ARG A 27 20.25 -0.07 -30.63
CA ARG A 27 21.65 0.28 -30.29
C ARG A 27 22.38 -0.91 -29.68
N SER A 28 23.65 -1.05 -30.07
CA SER A 28 24.56 -2.04 -29.51
C SER A 28 25.36 -1.52 -28.31
N SER A 29 25.37 -0.20 -28.07
CA SER A 29 26.05 0.37 -26.90
C SER A 29 25.36 1.65 -26.41
N PHE A 30 25.47 1.91 -25.10
CA PHE A 30 24.81 3.03 -24.44
C PHE A 30 25.79 3.93 -23.68
N SER A 31 25.62 5.24 -23.86
CA SER A 31 26.27 6.26 -23.02
C SER A 31 25.21 7.01 -22.23
N LYS A 32 25.56 7.39 -20.99
CA LYS A 32 24.64 8.12 -20.10
C LYS A 32 24.11 9.40 -20.76
N ASP A 33 24.97 10.18 -21.41
CA ASP A 33 24.58 11.45 -22.00
C ASP A 33 23.62 11.26 -23.19
N ALA A 34 23.84 10.24 -24.03
CA ALA A 34 22.93 9.93 -25.13
C ALA A 34 21.56 9.47 -24.63
N VAL A 35 21.53 8.66 -23.57
CA VAL A 35 20.28 8.22 -22.93
C VAL A 35 19.55 9.40 -22.31
N VAL A 36 20.25 10.25 -21.54
CA VAL A 36 19.68 11.46 -20.93
C VAL A 36 19.04 12.37 -21.97
N SER A 37 19.74 12.67 -23.07
CA SER A 37 19.25 13.54 -24.13
C SER A 37 17.99 12.95 -24.78
N ALA A 38 18.03 11.68 -25.19
CA ALA A 38 16.91 11.04 -25.86
C ALA A 38 15.66 10.93 -24.95
N THR A 39 15.84 10.58 -23.68
CA THR A 39 14.71 10.53 -22.73
C THR A 39 14.16 11.92 -22.43
N THR A 40 15.03 12.93 -22.30
CA THR A 40 14.61 14.31 -22.01
C THR A 40 13.79 14.88 -23.16
N GLU A 41 14.22 14.67 -24.40
CA GLU A 41 13.51 15.11 -25.60
C GLU A 41 12.17 14.40 -25.75
N LYS A 42 12.14 13.07 -25.61
CA LYS A 42 10.92 12.26 -25.76
C LYS A 42 9.80 12.66 -24.78
N PHE A 43 10.17 12.93 -23.52
CA PHE A 43 9.20 13.13 -22.44
C PHE A 43 9.12 14.58 -21.94
N ASN A 44 9.81 15.51 -22.60
CA ASN A 44 9.90 16.93 -22.24
C ASN A 44 10.28 17.14 -20.76
N LEU A 45 11.38 16.51 -20.34
CA LEU A 45 11.79 16.50 -18.94
C LEU A 45 12.47 17.80 -18.52
N ARG A 46 12.05 18.32 -17.37
CA ARG A 46 12.73 19.41 -16.65
C ARG A 46 13.83 18.83 -15.77
N LYS A 47 14.89 19.59 -15.51
CA LYS A 47 16.02 19.16 -14.66
C LYS A 47 16.06 19.95 -13.36
N ASN A 48 16.07 19.24 -12.23
CA ASN A 48 16.43 19.79 -10.93
C ASN A 48 17.64 19.07 -10.37
N ARG A 49 18.79 19.75 -10.42
CA ARG A 49 20.10 19.21 -10.02
C ARG A 49 20.40 17.91 -10.79
N SER A 50 20.27 16.76 -10.14
CA SER A 50 20.57 15.46 -10.73
C SER A 50 19.35 14.66 -11.19
N VAL A 51 18.14 15.13 -10.88
CA VAL A 51 16.86 14.47 -11.18
C VAL A 51 16.21 15.17 -12.37
N TYR A 52 15.67 14.37 -13.29
CA TYR A 52 14.89 14.81 -14.45
C TYR A 52 13.44 14.43 -14.21
N TYR A 53 12.48 15.29 -14.53
CA TYR A 53 11.10 15.05 -14.16
C TYR A 53 10.12 15.80 -15.05
N ASN A 54 8.88 15.33 -15.08
CA ASN A 54 7.71 16.07 -15.54
C ASN A 54 6.58 15.85 -14.52
N ASP A 55 5.34 16.16 -14.89
CA ASP A 55 4.20 16.01 -13.99
C ASP A 55 3.73 14.54 -13.84
N ARG A 56 4.35 13.60 -14.57
CA ARG A 56 3.97 12.17 -14.64
C ARG A 56 4.97 11.23 -13.99
N PHE A 57 6.26 11.55 -14.00
CA PHE A 57 7.31 10.76 -13.34
C PHE A 57 8.58 11.58 -13.09
N ALA A 58 9.46 11.04 -12.25
CA ALA A 58 10.82 11.51 -12.05
C ALA A 58 11.82 10.39 -12.36
N ILE A 59 13.00 10.74 -12.89
CA ILE A 59 14.03 9.79 -13.27
C ILE A 59 15.43 10.32 -12.96
N ARG A 60 16.28 9.43 -12.43
CA ARG A 60 17.68 9.69 -12.10
C ARG A 60 18.59 8.78 -12.89
N PHE A 61 19.44 9.37 -13.75
CA PHE A 61 20.41 8.62 -14.56
C PHE A 61 21.74 8.43 -13.85
N SER A 62 22.22 7.19 -13.76
CA SER A 62 23.50 6.85 -13.15
C SER A 62 24.28 5.93 -14.07
N ALA A 63 25.57 6.21 -14.30
CA ALA A 63 26.43 5.34 -15.10
C ALA A 63 27.05 4.26 -14.20
N ALA A 64 27.13 3.03 -14.68
CA ALA A 64 27.84 1.94 -14.00
C ALA A 64 28.68 1.16 -15.01
N SER A 65 29.88 0.75 -14.60
CA SER A 65 30.82 0.00 -15.44
C SER A 65 30.84 -1.50 -15.16
N GLY A 66 30.14 -1.97 -14.11
CA GLY A 66 30.10 -3.38 -13.73
C GLY A 66 28.73 -3.82 -13.16
N SER A 67 28.70 -5.01 -12.58
CA SER A 67 27.49 -5.58 -11.94
C SER A 67 27.10 -4.84 -10.66
N SER A 68 28.07 -4.30 -9.92
CA SER A 68 27.84 -3.53 -8.71
C SER A 68 27.33 -2.12 -9.01
N PHE A 69 26.28 -1.71 -8.30
CA PHE A 69 25.66 -0.39 -8.41
C PHE A 69 25.59 0.30 -7.05
N SER A 70 26.66 1.01 -6.64
CA SER A 70 26.78 1.67 -5.33
C SER A 70 26.87 3.19 -5.39
N ASN A 71 26.63 3.81 -6.55
CA ASN A 71 26.71 5.26 -6.71
C ASN A 71 25.66 5.98 -5.85
N THR A 72 26.00 7.18 -5.39
CA THR A 72 25.03 8.09 -4.77
C THR A 72 23.98 8.51 -5.79
N ILE A 73 22.72 8.24 -5.47
CA ILE A 73 21.60 8.46 -6.38
C ILE A 73 21.02 9.85 -6.19
N ALA A 74 20.47 10.11 -5.00
CA ALA A 74 19.90 11.39 -4.61
C ALA A 74 19.87 11.54 -3.08
N GLY A 75 19.74 12.78 -2.61
CA GLY A 75 19.46 13.07 -1.21
C GLY A 75 18.01 12.75 -0.85
N LEU A 76 17.74 12.29 0.37
CA LEU A 76 16.39 11.93 0.82
C LEU A 76 15.42 13.11 0.76
N SER A 77 15.89 14.31 1.14
CA SER A 77 15.11 15.54 1.03
C SER A 77 14.72 15.89 -0.41
N ARG A 78 15.50 15.43 -1.40
CA ARG A 78 15.16 15.58 -2.82
C ARG A 78 14.15 14.54 -3.26
N LEU A 79 14.28 13.29 -2.80
CA LEU A 79 13.29 12.25 -3.09
C LEU A 79 11.91 12.67 -2.59
N ARG A 80 11.82 13.29 -1.41
CA ARG A 80 10.56 13.81 -0.84
C ARG A 80 9.74 14.64 -1.83
N LEU A 81 10.39 15.45 -2.67
CA LEU A 81 9.71 16.32 -3.64
C LEU A 81 8.99 15.54 -4.74
N TYR A 82 9.40 14.30 -4.98
CA TYR A 82 8.97 13.48 -6.11
C TYR A 82 8.35 12.15 -5.67
N ASP A 83 8.31 11.87 -4.36
CA ASP A 83 7.92 10.55 -3.85
C ASP A 83 6.48 10.19 -4.24
N GLN A 84 5.61 11.19 -4.45
CA GLN A 84 4.24 10.99 -4.93
C GLN A 84 4.14 10.58 -6.42
N LEU A 85 5.26 10.61 -7.18
CA LEU A 85 5.35 10.19 -8.58
C LEU A 85 6.20 8.92 -8.69
N PRO A 86 6.08 8.11 -9.76
CA PRO A 86 7.02 7.05 -10.03
C PRO A 86 8.43 7.65 -10.12
N PHE A 87 9.31 7.25 -9.18
CA PHE A 87 10.68 7.73 -9.13
C PHE A 87 11.61 6.64 -9.63
N PHE A 88 12.07 6.78 -10.88
CA PHE A 88 12.93 5.80 -11.52
C PHE A 88 14.41 6.10 -11.31
N VAL A 89 15.20 5.04 -11.24
CA VAL A 89 16.65 5.11 -11.39
C VAL A 89 17.02 4.33 -12.64
N CYS A 90 17.59 5.03 -13.61
CA CYS A 90 18.08 4.49 -14.86
C CYS A 90 19.59 4.28 -14.74
N VAL A 91 19.98 3.01 -14.64
CA VAL A 91 21.38 2.58 -14.57
C VAL A 91 21.85 2.29 -15.99
N VAL A 92 22.70 3.15 -16.52
CA VAL A 92 23.25 3.04 -17.87
C VAL A 92 24.60 2.32 -17.79
N ARG A 93 24.69 1.18 -18.46
CA ARG A 93 25.93 0.42 -18.69
C ARG A 93 26.22 0.40 -20.19
N PRO A 94 27.48 0.15 -20.61
CA PRO A 94 27.80 0.09 -22.04
C PRO A 94 26.91 -0.86 -22.82
N GLU A 95 26.58 -2.04 -22.27
CA GLU A 95 25.82 -3.09 -22.96
C GLU A 95 24.36 -3.21 -22.52
N ASP A 96 23.92 -2.47 -21.50
CA ASP A 96 22.55 -2.59 -20.99
C ASP A 96 22.07 -1.33 -20.24
N ILE A 97 20.74 -1.18 -20.14
CA ILE A 97 20.08 -0.16 -19.33
C ILE A 97 19.14 -0.84 -18.33
N GLU A 98 19.43 -0.73 -17.04
CA GLU A 98 18.57 -1.26 -15.98
C GLU A 98 17.69 -0.12 -15.44
N LEU A 99 16.39 -0.36 -15.33
CA LEU A 99 15.46 0.54 -14.64
C LEU A 99 15.08 -0.06 -13.29
N LEU A 100 14.95 0.78 -12.29
CA LEU A 100 14.48 0.43 -10.94
C LEU A 100 13.51 1.50 -10.44
N LEU A 101 12.48 1.08 -9.73
CA LEU A 101 11.64 1.99 -8.96
C LEU A 101 12.32 2.27 -7.60
N ALA A 102 12.47 3.54 -7.24
CA ALA A 102 13.27 3.98 -6.09
C ALA A 102 12.54 5.02 -5.22
N ASN A 103 11.21 5.00 -5.26
CA ASN A 103 10.36 5.63 -4.25
C ASN A 103 10.76 5.17 -2.83
N SER A 104 10.41 5.96 -1.82
CA SER A 104 10.83 5.76 -0.43
C SER A 104 10.49 4.37 0.13
N THR A 105 9.40 3.75 -0.30
CA THR A 105 9.02 2.36 0.03
C THR A 105 10.07 1.34 -0.43
N PHE A 106 10.74 1.58 -1.56
CA PHE A 106 11.71 0.66 -2.16
C PHE A 106 13.15 0.89 -1.70
N LEU A 107 13.36 1.64 -0.63
CA LEU A 107 14.70 1.90 -0.07
C LEU A 107 14.94 1.07 1.20
N LYS A 108 16.09 0.40 1.29
CA LYS A 108 16.51 -0.37 2.47
C LYS A 108 16.81 0.53 3.66
N LYS A 109 17.61 1.58 3.43
CA LYS A 109 18.12 2.52 4.43
C LYS A 109 18.67 3.78 3.74
N ILE A 110 19.15 4.72 4.55
CA ILE A 110 19.83 5.93 4.09
C ILE A 110 21.30 5.86 4.51
N SER A 111 22.20 5.90 3.55
CA SER A 111 23.61 5.57 3.79
C SER A 111 24.46 6.79 4.16
N HIS A 112 24.53 7.81 3.30
CA HIS A 112 25.50 8.88 3.47
C HIS A 112 24.97 10.02 4.34
N SER A 113 25.81 10.50 5.27
CA SER A 113 25.54 11.65 6.14
C SER A 113 24.23 11.54 6.93
N SER A 114 23.79 10.31 7.21
CA SER A 114 22.51 10.00 7.83
C SER A 114 22.55 9.87 9.35
N GLN A 115 23.70 10.06 10.01
CA GLN A 115 23.81 10.03 11.47
C GLN A 115 22.90 11.05 12.20
N ARG A 116 22.41 12.06 11.47
CA ARG A 116 21.46 13.05 11.97
C ARG A 116 20.05 12.84 11.42
N LEU A 117 19.81 11.79 10.64
CA LEU A 117 18.51 11.49 10.06
C LEU A 117 17.54 11.24 11.20
N ARG A 118 16.50 12.05 11.27
CA ARG A 118 15.42 11.93 12.24
C ARG A 118 14.11 12.31 11.56
N PHE A 119 13.00 12.06 12.24
CA PHE A 119 11.68 12.47 11.75
C PHE A 119 11.59 13.98 11.51
N ASP A 120 12.18 14.78 12.41
CA ASP A 120 12.26 16.24 12.34
C ASP A 120 13.42 16.77 11.47
N ASN A 121 14.32 15.88 11.02
CA ASN A 121 15.52 16.26 10.27
C ASN A 121 15.82 15.28 9.13
N VAL A 122 15.15 15.51 8.00
CA VAL A 122 15.30 14.71 6.77
C VAL A 122 16.63 15.06 6.08
N CYS A 123 17.64 14.21 6.28
CA CYS A 123 18.98 14.40 5.70
C CYS A 123 19.61 13.10 5.19
N GLY A 124 20.73 13.24 4.49
CA GLY A 124 21.49 12.14 3.91
C GLY A 124 21.08 11.74 2.49
N SER A 125 21.79 10.76 1.93
CA SER A 125 21.51 10.22 0.58
C SER A 125 21.50 8.71 0.54
N PHE A 126 20.75 8.17 -0.42
CA PHE A 126 20.68 6.74 -0.69
C PHE A 126 21.57 6.36 -1.87
N LEU A 127 22.11 5.14 -1.80
CA LEU A 127 22.97 4.55 -2.80
C LEU A 127 22.19 3.61 -3.71
N GLY A 128 22.77 3.26 -4.86
CA GLY A 128 22.15 2.34 -5.80
C GLY A 128 21.82 0.95 -5.24
N HIS A 129 22.62 0.47 -4.27
CA HIS A 129 22.41 -0.82 -3.61
C HIS A 129 21.40 -0.75 -2.46
N ASP A 130 21.07 0.47 -2.01
CA ASP A 130 20.00 0.69 -1.04
C ASP A 130 18.63 0.52 -1.68
N ILE A 131 18.53 0.58 -3.02
CA ILE A 131 17.28 0.30 -3.75
C ILE A 131 17.01 -1.20 -3.76
N LEU A 132 15.84 -1.61 -3.27
CA LEU A 132 15.39 -3.00 -3.22
C LEU A 132 15.28 -3.57 -4.64
N ARG A 133 15.85 -4.76 -4.85
CA ARG A 133 15.73 -5.52 -6.11
C ARG A 133 14.50 -6.42 -6.14
N LYS A 134 13.94 -6.70 -4.97
CA LYS A 134 12.73 -7.48 -4.76
C LYS A 134 12.04 -6.92 -3.53
N TYR A 135 10.73 -6.76 -3.59
CA TYR A 135 9.88 -6.28 -2.51
C TYR A 135 8.77 -7.32 -2.30
N GLU A 136 8.75 -7.98 -1.14
CA GLU A 136 7.71 -8.97 -0.77
C GLU A 136 7.37 -10.01 -1.86
N GLY A 137 8.39 -10.64 -2.44
CA GLY A 137 8.15 -11.61 -3.52
C GLY A 137 8.17 -11.02 -4.94
N ILE A 138 7.91 -9.72 -5.08
CA ILE A 138 7.77 -9.02 -6.37
C ILE A 138 9.12 -8.43 -6.80
N ALA A 139 9.63 -8.79 -7.98
CA ALA A 139 10.89 -8.25 -8.48
C ALA A 139 10.75 -6.76 -8.87
N ASN A 140 11.73 -5.93 -8.53
CA ASN A 140 11.78 -4.52 -8.92
C ASN A 140 12.33 -4.39 -10.34
N ILE A 141 11.48 -4.71 -11.32
CA ILE A 141 11.77 -4.73 -12.76
C ILE A 141 10.61 -4.07 -13.51
N PRO A 142 10.84 -3.58 -14.75
CA PRO A 142 9.83 -2.90 -15.57
C PRO A 142 8.44 -3.53 -15.55
N GLN A 143 8.37 -4.85 -15.72
CA GLN A 143 7.13 -5.62 -15.80
C GLN A 143 6.25 -5.50 -14.55
N ASN A 144 6.84 -5.17 -13.40
CA ASN A 144 6.15 -5.08 -12.12
C ASN A 144 6.01 -3.63 -11.60
N PHE A 145 6.49 -2.62 -12.34
CA PHE A 145 6.51 -1.24 -11.83
C PHE A 145 5.13 -0.68 -11.53
N GLU A 146 4.12 -1.04 -12.31
CA GLU A 146 2.73 -0.64 -12.04
C GLU A 146 2.28 -1.19 -10.68
N GLN A 147 2.40 -2.50 -10.48
CA GLN A 147 2.03 -3.15 -9.21
C GLN A 147 2.82 -2.58 -8.03
N LEU A 148 4.13 -2.41 -8.18
CA LEU A 148 4.97 -1.83 -7.14
C LEU A 148 4.56 -0.39 -6.83
N PHE A 149 4.34 0.45 -7.83
CA PHE A 149 3.96 1.83 -7.59
C PHE A 149 2.57 1.95 -6.91
N LEU A 150 1.62 1.08 -7.25
CA LEU A 150 0.34 1.00 -6.54
C LEU A 150 0.52 0.65 -5.06
N ILE A 151 1.42 -0.28 -4.73
CA ILE A 151 1.79 -0.59 -3.34
C ILE A 151 2.37 0.64 -2.65
N HIS A 152 3.21 1.41 -3.33
CA HIS A 152 3.83 2.61 -2.76
C HIS A 152 2.81 3.70 -2.40
N GLN A 153 1.75 3.86 -3.20
CA GLN A 153 0.71 4.89 -2.98
C GLN A 153 -0.09 4.69 -1.68
N GLU A 154 -0.12 3.46 -1.15
CA GLU A 154 -0.78 3.08 0.10
C GLU A 154 0.00 3.49 1.36
N PHE A 155 1.18 4.09 1.19
CA PHE A 155 2.04 4.52 2.28
C PHE A 155 2.35 6.00 2.18
N THR A 156 2.21 6.69 3.31
CA THR A 156 2.58 8.11 3.39
C THR A 156 4.10 8.30 3.41
N TRP A 157 4.54 9.52 3.13
CA TRP A 157 5.95 9.88 3.25
C TRP A 157 6.44 9.71 4.69
N GLU A 158 5.64 10.14 5.66
CA GLU A 158 5.96 10.13 7.09
C GLU A 158 6.15 8.70 7.60
N GLU A 159 5.27 7.78 7.20
CA GLU A 159 5.39 6.35 7.50
C GLU A 159 6.67 5.75 6.91
N ASN A 160 6.97 6.03 5.63
CA ASN A 160 8.20 5.56 4.98
C ASN A 160 9.46 6.18 5.61
N LEU A 161 9.40 7.45 6.01
CA LEU A 161 10.49 8.16 6.68
C LEU A 161 10.77 7.54 8.05
N ALA A 162 9.74 7.25 8.85
CA ALA A 162 9.90 6.61 10.15
C ALA A 162 10.63 5.26 10.02
N ARG A 163 10.21 4.43 9.07
CA ARG A 163 10.87 3.16 8.74
C ARG A 163 12.33 3.35 8.32
N LEU A 164 12.61 4.33 7.46
CA LEU A 164 13.97 4.61 6.99
C LEU A 164 14.89 5.14 8.09
N VAL A 165 14.38 5.98 9.00
CA VAL A 165 15.11 6.47 10.18
C VAL A 165 15.50 5.28 11.06
N GLU A 166 14.56 4.37 11.34
CA GLU A 166 14.80 3.17 12.15
C GLU A 166 15.87 2.27 11.51
N ALA A 167 15.69 1.92 10.23
CA ALA A 167 16.61 1.07 9.48
C ALA A 167 18.02 1.66 9.36
N THR A 168 18.13 2.99 9.40
CA THR A 168 19.39 3.72 9.22
C THR A 168 20.16 3.89 10.53
N ASN A 169 19.47 4.33 11.59
CA ASN A 169 20.16 4.70 12.83
C ASN A 169 20.44 3.50 13.74
N ASN A 170 19.93 2.31 13.42
CA ASN A 170 20.13 1.10 14.22
C ASN A 170 19.70 1.26 15.70
N ILE A 171 18.94 2.33 16.00
CA ILE A 171 18.51 2.75 17.34
C ILE A 171 17.62 1.67 17.94
N VAL A 172 17.72 1.48 19.26
CA VAL A 172 16.82 0.65 20.04
C VAL A 172 15.40 1.24 19.89
N PRO A 173 14.49 0.51 19.25
CA PRO A 173 13.16 1.00 18.87
C PRO A 173 12.32 1.41 20.09
N THR A 174 11.50 2.45 19.94
CA THR A 174 10.65 3.03 21.01
C THR A 174 9.25 2.40 21.12
N GLY A 175 8.83 1.59 20.14
CA GLY A 175 7.57 0.83 20.24
C GLY A 175 7.68 -0.37 21.19
N SER A 176 6.61 -1.10 21.45
CA SER A 176 6.72 -2.45 21.99
C SER A 176 5.81 -3.35 21.18
N ARG A 177 6.36 -4.46 20.68
CA ARG A 177 5.59 -5.48 19.97
C ARG A 177 4.53 -6.03 20.92
N TYR A 178 3.29 -6.18 20.45
CA TYR A 178 2.24 -6.73 21.29
C TYR A 178 2.53 -8.20 21.61
N THR A 179 2.58 -8.53 22.89
CA THR A 179 2.85 -9.90 23.35
C THR A 179 1.60 -10.40 24.08
N PRO A 180 0.69 -11.13 23.41
CA PRO A 180 -0.55 -11.56 24.02
C PRO A 180 -0.29 -12.58 25.14
N THR A 181 -0.97 -12.40 26.26
CA THR A 181 -1.10 -13.38 27.35
C THR A 181 -1.79 -14.66 26.87
N PRO A 182 -1.72 -15.79 27.61
CA PRO A 182 -2.44 -17.01 27.24
C PRO A 182 -3.95 -16.79 27.03
N GLN A 183 -4.57 -15.95 27.86
CA GLN A 183 -5.99 -15.61 27.71
C GLN A 183 -6.25 -14.80 26.44
N GLU A 184 -5.43 -13.77 26.16
CA GLU A 184 -5.56 -12.98 24.94
C GLU A 184 -5.32 -13.83 23.69
N LYS A 185 -4.37 -14.77 23.71
CA LYS A 185 -4.18 -15.74 22.62
C LYS A 185 -5.45 -16.58 22.40
N SER A 186 -6.06 -17.09 23.48
CA SER A 186 -7.32 -17.82 23.39
C SER A 186 -8.43 -16.95 22.78
N ASN A 187 -8.52 -15.69 23.19
CA ASN A 187 -9.49 -14.73 22.67
C ASN A 187 -9.28 -14.43 21.18
N ILE A 188 -8.02 -14.23 20.77
CA ILE A 188 -7.66 -14.02 19.35
C ILE A 188 -8.12 -15.21 18.53
N LEU A 189 -7.81 -16.45 18.92
CA LEU A 189 -8.23 -17.63 18.18
C LEU A 189 -9.75 -17.85 18.17
N ALA A 190 -10.43 -17.52 19.28
CA ALA A 190 -11.88 -17.58 19.38
C ALA A 190 -12.60 -16.57 18.46
N SER A 191 -11.91 -15.52 17.99
CA SER A 191 -12.48 -14.58 17.02
C SER A 191 -12.82 -15.24 15.68
N ALA A 192 -12.16 -16.34 15.32
CA ALA A 192 -12.49 -17.13 14.12
C ALA A 192 -13.84 -17.83 14.26
N ASP A 193 -14.12 -18.44 15.43
CA ASP A 193 -15.41 -19.06 15.71
C ASP A 193 -16.53 -18.01 15.77
N LEU A 194 -16.24 -16.86 16.38
CA LEU A 194 -17.18 -15.73 16.43
C LEU A 194 -17.50 -15.20 15.03
N ALA A 195 -16.49 -14.96 14.18
CA ALA A 195 -16.70 -14.52 12.81
C ALA A 195 -17.55 -15.51 12.02
N HIS A 196 -17.30 -16.82 12.16
CA HIS A 196 -18.11 -17.86 11.52
C HIS A 196 -19.57 -17.84 11.97
N MET A 197 -19.81 -17.62 13.27
CA MET A 197 -21.18 -17.49 13.78
C MET A 197 -21.86 -16.21 13.22
N LEU A 198 -21.13 -15.10 13.18
CA LEU A 198 -21.67 -13.81 12.72
C LEU A 198 -22.02 -13.78 11.23
N SER A 199 -21.33 -14.55 10.38
CA SER A 199 -21.57 -14.55 8.92
C SER A 199 -22.99 -14.99 8.53
N SER A 200 -23.73 -15.62 9.45
CA SER A 200 -25.14 -15.99 9.29
C SER A 200 -26.10 -15.26 10.25
N ASN A 201 -25.59 -14.34 11.06
CA ASN A 201 -26.37 -13.62 12.06
C ASN A 201 -27.15 -12.45 11.42
N SER A 202 -28.46 -12.36 11.72
CA SER A 202 -29.34 -11.35 11.14
C SER A 202 -28.99 -9.91 11.53
N GLU A 203 -28.49 -9.67 12.75
CA GLU A 203 -28.09 -8.34 13.21
C GLU A 203 -26.82 -7.87 12.48
N TYR A 204 -25.86 -8.77 12.28
CA TYR A 204 -24.65 -8.51 11.48
C TYR A 204 -24.99 -8.22 10.01
N ILE A 205 -25.87 -9.02 9.40
CA ILE A 205 -26.36 -8.79 8.03
C ILE A 205 -27.12 -7.46 7.93
N SER A 206 -27.94 -7.13 8.93
CA SER A 206 -28.64 -5.85 8.98
C SER A 206 -27.68 -4.68 9.10
N LEU A 207 -26.60 -4.81 9.89
CA LEU A 207 -25.55 -3.79 9.99
C LEU A 207 -24.91 -3.51 8.62
N GLY A 208 -24.58 -4.55 7.85
CA GLY A 208 -24.10 -4.38 6.47
C GLY A 208 -25.11 -3.65 5.59
N THR A 209 -26.40 -3.94 5.74
CA THR A 209 -27.49 -3.26 5.02
C THR A 209 -27.59 -1.78 5.40
N THR A 210 -27.47 -1.46 6.69
CA THR A 210 -27.46 -0.07 7.19
C THR A 210 -26.28 0.73 6.65
N LEU A 211 -25.08 0.14 6.63
CA LEU A 211 -23.90 0.80 6.05
C LEU A 211 -24.05 1.00 4.53
N ASN A 212 -24.64 0.03 3.82
CA ASN A 212 -24.95 0.18 2.41
C ASN A 212 -25.93 1.36 2.17
N GLN A 213 -26.99 1.45 2.98
CA GLN A 213 -27.96 2.54 2.88
C GLN A 213 -27.30 3.92 3.12
N LEU A 214 -26.40 4.03 4.09
CA LEU A 214 -25.62 5.26 4.34
C LEU A 214 -24.78 5.67 3.12
N VAL A 215 -24.16 4.71 2.44
CA VAL A 215 -23.40 4.96 1.21
C VAL A 215 -24.31 5.39 0.07
N GLU A 216 -25.47 4.76 -0.11
CA GLU A 216 -26.43 5.14 -1.15
C GLU A 216 -27.01 6.55 -0.92
N GLU A 217 -27.32 6.92 0.32
CA GLU A 217 -27.78 8.27 0.68
C GLU A 217 -26.73 9.33 0.38
N ASN A 218 -25.45 9.00 0.51
CA ASN A 218 -24.31 9.90 0.25
C ASN A 218 -23.65 9.67 -1.11
N LYS A 219 -24.29 8.90 -2.01
CA LYS A 219 -23.69 8.42 -3.26
C LYS A 219 -23.08 9.53 -4.11
N THR A 220 -23.77 10.65 -4.26
CA THR A 220 -23.29 11.78 -5.06
C THR A 220 -21.98 12.34 -4.52
N ALA A 221 -21.90 12.57 -3.20
CA ALA A 221 -20.71 13.08 -2.55
C ALA A 221 -19.55 12.07 -2.60
N ILE A 222 -19.84 10.78 -2.43
CA ILE A 222 -18.85 9.71 -2.53
C ILE A 222 -18.28 9.60 -3.95
N LEU A 223 -19.12 9.68 -4.99
CA LEU A 223 -18.66 9.69 -6.38
C LEU A 223 -17.86 10.94 -6.73
N GLU A 224 -18.19 12.10 -6.14
CA GLU A 224 -17.39 13.32 -6.27
C GLU A 224 -16.01 13.16 -5.62
N ALA A 225 -15.96 12.71 -4.37
CA ALA A 225 -14.72 12.41 -3.68
C ALA A 225 -13.89 11.33 -4.40
N GLY A 226 -14.55 10.37 -5.03
CA GLY A 226 -13.94 9.33 -5.87
C GLY A 226 -13.10 9.87 -7.04
N ARG A 227 -13.31 11.12 -7.47
CA ARG A 227 -12.53 11.79 -8.53
C ARG A 227 -11.25 12.45 -8.01
N ILE A 228 -11.01 12.44 -6.70
CA ILE A 228 -9.76 12.94 -6.11
C ILE A 228 -8.61 12.02 -6.52
N ASN A 229 -7.52 12.63 -7.00
CA ASN A 229 -6.38 11.90 -7.55
C ASN A 229 -5.51 11.22 -6.49
N ASN A 230 -5.33 11.87 -5.34
CA ASN A 230 -4.51 11.31 -4.28
C ASN A 230 -5.32 10.24 -3.54
N VAL A 231 -4.88 8.98 -3.63
CA VAL A 231 -5.57 7.80 -3.05
C VAL A 231 -5.85 8.00 -1.55
N ASN A 232 -4.88 8.54 -0.80
CA ASN A 232 -5.02 8.76 0.64
C ASN A 232 -6.03 9.88 0.95
N VAL A 233 -5.97 11.01 0.22
CA VAL A 233 -6.93 12.11 0.39
C VAL A 233 -8.34 11.66 0.00
N ARG A 234 -8.46 10.91 -1.10
CA ARG A 234 -9.72 10.32 -1.56
C ARG A 234 -10.32 9.38 -0.53
N GLY A 235 -9.52 8.41 -0.06
CA GLY A 235 -9.93 7.44 0.94
C GLY A 235 -10.44 8.12 2.21
N ASN A 236 -9.64 9.04 2.76
CA ASN A 236 -10.00 9.80 3.95
C ASN A 236 -11.27 10.66 3.75
N GLN A 237 -11.45 11.29 2.59
CA GLN A 237 -12.67 12.07 2.32
C GLN A 237 -13.92 11.17 2.29
N ILE A 238 -13.84 9.99 1.68
CA ILE A 238 -14.96 9.04 1.61
C ILE A 238 -15.24 8.43 2.98
N GLU A 239 -14.20 8.08 3.73
CA GLU A 239 -14.31 7.63 5.13
C GLU A 239 -15.06 8.67 5.97
N GLN A 240 -14.67 9.95 5.90
CA GLN A 240 -15.35 11.03 6.63
C GLN A 240 -16.81 11.22 6.24
N ILE A 241 -17.16 11.00 4.97
CA ILE A 241 -18.55 11.04 4.51
C ILE A 241 -19.35 9.91 5.16
N VAL A 242 -18.80 8.70 5.22
CA VAL A 242 -19.49 7.52 5.78
C VAL A 242 -19.56 7.58 7.31
N THR A 243 -18.51 8.07 7.98
CA THR A 243 -18.44 8.17 9.44
C THR A 243 -19.09 9.42 10.00
N ASN A 244 -19.58 10.34 9.15
CA ASN A 244 -20.02 11.68 9.55
C ASN A 244 -18.99 12.43 10.42
N ALA A 245 -17.70 12.27 10.10
CA ALA A 245 -16.55 12.84 10.83
C ALA A 245 -16.42 12.38 12.31
N ALA A 246 -17.08 11.29 12.71
CA ALA A 246 -16.79 10.63 13.98
C ALA A 246 -15.45 9.89 13.87
N ASN A 247 -14.34 10.59 14.12
CA ASN A 247 -13.01 9.97 14.08
C ASN A 247 -12.80 9.09 15.32
N PHE A 248 -12.94 7.78 15.17
CA PHE A 248 -12.51 6.83 16.18
C PHE A 248 -10.98 6.67 16.08
N HIS A 249 -10.24 6.94 17.17
CA HIS A 249 -8.77 6.87 17.19
C HIS A 249 -8.24 5.42 17.33
N GLY A 250 -8.76 4.47 16.52
CA GLY A 250 -8.52 3.02 16.58
C GLY A 250 -7.76 2.41 15.39
N VAL A 251 -7.93 1.10 15.16
CA VAL A 251 -7.64 0.44 13.86
C VAL A 251 -8.84 0.54 12.93
N GLU A 252 -10.01 0.68 13.55
CA GLU A 252 -11.32 0.76 12.96
C GLU A 252 -11.78 2.21 12.82
N ASP A 253 -12.59 2.44 11.79
CA ASP A 253 -13.28 3.71 11.54
C ASP A 253 -14.67 3.73 12.19
N LEU A 254 -15.26 2.55 12.40
CA LEU A 254 -16.54 2.38 13.07
C LEU A 254 -16.51 1.20 14.06
N SER A 255 -17.23 1.33 15.16
CA SER A 255 -17.38 0.27 16.17
C SER A 255 -18.85 0.11 16.55
N TYR A 256 -19.39 -1.09 16.35
CA TYR A 256 -20.74 -1.46 16.75
C TYR A 256 -20.71 -2.57 17.80
N THR A 257 -21.66 -2.55 18.74
CA THR A 257 -21.89 -3.66 19.68
C THR A 257 -23.24 -4.25 19.38
N LEU A 258 -23.26 -5.54 19.04
CA LEU A 258 -24.47 -6.29 18.76
C LEU A 258 -25.25 -6.58 20.06
N SER A 259 -26.53 -6.91 19.94
CA SER A 259 -27.45 -7.16 21.07
C SER A 259 -26.94 -8.21 22.09
N PHE A 260 -26.17 -9.20 21.63
CA PHE A 260 -25.56 -10.24 22.46
C PHE A 260 -24.15 -9.89 22.94
N GLY A 261 -23.74 -8.62 22.81
CA GLY A 261 -22.53 -8.04 23.39
C GLY A 261 -21.27 -8.18 22.54
N SER A 262 -21.32 -8.85 21.40
CA SER A 262 -20.16 -8.95 20.49
C SER A 262 -19.88 -7.62 19.80
N ARG A 263 -18.60 -7.26 19.72
CA ARG A 263 -18.14 -6.03 19.07
C ARG A 263 -17.75 -6.31 17.63
N VAL A 264 -18.27 -5.50 16.72
CA VAL A 264 -17.92 -5.49 15.30
C VAL A 264 -17.16 -4.21 15.02
N LEU A 265 -15.86 -4.34 14.76
CA LEU A 265 -14.99 -3.23 14.42
C LEU A 265 -14.77 -3.22 12.92
N ILE A 266 -14.90 -2.05 12.31
CA ILE A 266 -15.01 -1.91 10.85
C ILE A 266 -13.99 -0.90 10.36
N ASP A 267 -13.19 -1.31 9.39
CA ASP A 267 -12.25 -0.48 8.64
C ASP A 267 -12.75 -0.32 7.20
N ILE A 268 -12.90 0.93 6.76
CA ILE A 268 -13.52 1.29 5.48
C ILE A 268 -12.46 1.29 4.40
N LYS A 269 -12.68 0.50 3.34
CA LYS A 269 -11.75 0.42 2.20
C LYS A 269 -12.44 0.82 0.92
N THR A 270 -11.94 1.87 0.29
CA THR A 270 -12.44 2.33 -1.01
C THR A 270 -11.62 1.72 -2.15
N LYS A 271 -12.29 1.23 -3.19
CA LYS A 271 -11.66 0.74 -4.42
C LYS A 271 -12.38 1.33 -5.64
N ILE A 272 -11.64 1.92 -6.58
CA ILE A 272 -12.19 2.20 -7.91
C ILE A 272 -12.14 0.91 -8.72
N LEU A 273 -13.29 0.41 -9.17
CA LEU A 273 -13.42 -0.94 -9.73
C LEU A 273 -12.64 -1.14 -11.04
N THR A 274 -12.41 -0.06 -11.79
CA THR A 274 -11.63 -0.10 -13.04
C THR A 274 -10.13 -0.05 -12.81
N LEU A 275 -9.67 0.08 -11.57
CA LEU A 275 -8.28 0.36 -11.24
C LEU A 275 -7.70 -0.78 -10.39
N ALA A 276 -6.49 -1.20 -10.76
CA ALA A 276 -5.71 -2.07 -9.91
C ALA A 276 -5.36 -1.30 -8.63
N SER A 277 -5.51 -1.95 -7.48
CA SER A 277 -5.13 -1.40 -6.19
C SER A 277 -4.68 -2.53 -5.28
N SER A 278 -3.85 -2.23 -4.29
CA SER A 278 -3.42 -3.19 -3.28
C SER A 278 -3.61 -2.58 -1.91
N PRO A 279 -4.86 -2.38 -1.45
CA PRO A 279 -5.11 -1.56 -0.29
C PRO A 279 -4.43 -2.13 0.94
N LYS A 280 -3.85 -1.24 1.76
CA LYS A 280 -3.35 -1.62 3.08
C LYS A 280 -4.52 -2.15 3.91
N GLY A 281 -4.36 -3.33 4.51
CA GLY A 281 -5.35 -3.96 5.39
C GLY A 281 -5.30 -3.31 6.77
N TYR A 282 -4.54 -3.91 7.69
CA TYR A 282 -4.43 -3.44 9.08
C TYR A 282 -3.01 -3.61 9.64
N ASN A 283 -2.69 -2.86 10.69
CA ASN A 283 -1.50 -3.13 11.49
C ASN A 283 -1.72 -4.39 12.34
N ILE A 284 -0.80 -5.35 12.24
CA ILE A 284 -0.96 -6.68 12.86
C ILE A 284 -1.00 -6.60 14.38
N ASP A 285 -0.09 -5.85 15.02
CA ASP A 285 -0.06 -5.76 16.49
C ASP A 285 -1.31 -5.09 17.05
N LYS A 286 -1.81 -4.05 16.38
CA LYS A 286 -3.04 -3.40 16.81
C LYS A 286 -4.25 -4.33 16.65
N ALA A 287 -4.35 -5.04 15.53
CA ALA A 287 -5.42 -6.02 15.29
C ALA A 287 -5.39 -7.15 16.34
N LEU A 288 -4.22 -7.74 16.59
CA LEU A 288 -4.06 -8.78 17.62
C LEU A 288 -4.42 -8.27 19.02
N LYS A 289 -4.02 -7.04 19.37
CA LYS A 289 -4.36 -6.43 20.66
C LYS A 289 -5.86 -6.27 20.84
N ILE A 290 -6.54 -5.83 19.79
CA ILE A 290 -7.99 -5.66 19.77
C ILE A 290 -8.70 -7.00 19.91
N LEU A 291 -8.34 -8.00 19.10
CA LEU A 291 -8.92 -9.34 19.17
C LEU A 291 -8.63 -10.02 20.52
N GLY A 292 -7.49 -9.72 21.13
CA GLY A 292 -7.12 -10.17 22.49
C GLY A 292 -8.10 -9.72 23.58
N THR A 293 -8.86 -8.65 23.36
CA THR A 293 -9.90 -8.21 24.30
C THR A 293 -11.09 -9.19 24.38
N GLY A 294 -11.24 -10.07 23.38
CA GLY A 294 -12.30 -11.07 23.32
C GLY A 294 -13.62 -10.50 22.80
N ASN A 295 -14.54 -11.41 22.45
CA ASN A 295 -15.87 -11.12 21.93
C ASN A 295 -15.91 -10.03 20.83
N THR A 296 -14.88 -10.01 19.99
CA THR A 296 -14.64 -8.95 19.00
C THR A 296 -14.29 -9.59 17.66
N VAL A 297 -14.87 -9.07 16.57
CA VAL A 297 -14.47 -9.35 15.20
C VAL A 297 -14.00 -8.08 14.51
N PHE A 298 -13.06 -8.24 13.60
CA PHE A 298 -12.56 -7.17 12.75
C PHE A 298 -13.03 -7.40 11.31
N CYS A 299 -13.67 -6.40 10.74
CA CYS A 299 -14.32 -6.45 9.44
C CYS A 299 -13.80 -5.32 8.55
N PHE A 300 -13.82 -5.56 7.24
CA PHE A 300 -13.72 -4.52 6.24
C PHE A 300 -15.11 -4.13 5.76
N PHE A 301 -15.33 -2.84 5.58
CA PHE A 301 -16.44 -2.35 4.78
C PHE A 301 -15.90 -1.80 3.46
N PHE A 302 -16.01 -2.61 2.41
CA PHE A 302 -15.52 -2.24 1.10
C PHE A 302 -16.54 -1.38 0.37
N ILE A 303 -16.05 -0.31 -0.28
CA ILE A 303 -16.82 0.59 -1.14
C ILE A 303 -16.17 0.59 -2.53
N GLY A 304 -16.82 -0.09 -3.46
CA GLY A 304 -16.46 -0.17 -4.88
C GLY A 304 -17.08 0.97 -5.67
N LEU A 305 -16.25 1.76 -6.37
CA LEU A 305 -16.70 2.89 -7.18
C LEU A 305 -16.60 2.56 -8.67
N SER A 306 -17.73 2.67 -9.37
CA SER A 306 -17.79 2.75 -10.83
C SER A 306 -18.06 4.20 -11.23
N LEU A 307 -16.99 4.96 -11.46
CA LEU A 307 -17.07 6.38 -11.79
C LEU A 307 -17.76 6.62 -13.14
N GLU A 308 -17.57 5.73 -14.12
CA GLU A 308 -18.24 5.87 -15.43
C GLU A 308 -19.72 5.46 -15.36
N GLY A 309 -20.00 4.35 -14.68
CA GLY A 309 -21.37 3.86 -14.49
C GLY A 309 -22.17 4.68 -13.47
N GLN A 310 -21.55 5.67 -12.81
CA GLN A 310 -22.13 6.43 -11.70
C GLN A 310 -22.77 5.51 -10.64
N ALA A 311 -22.08 4.40 -10.34
CA ALA A 311 -22.56 3.36 -9.44
C ALA A 311 -21.57 3.14 -8.30
N VAL A 312 -22.11 2.77 -7.14
CA VAL A 312 -21.36 2.35 -5.96
C VAL A 312 -21.81 0.94 -5.62
N SER A 313 -20.90 0.13 -5.09
CA SER A 313 -21.19 -1.21 -4.59
C SER A 313 -20.52 -1.34 -3.24
N THR A 314 -21.18 -1.99 -2.28
CA THR A 314 -20.65 -2.10 -0.93
C THR A 314 -20.66 -3.54 -0.45
N ARG A 315 -19.76 -3.87 0.48
CA ARG A 315 -19.74 -5.17 1.15
C ARG A 315 -19.13 -5.02 2.54
N LEU A 316 -19.91 -5.38 3.57
CA LEU A 316 -19.36 -5.68 4.89
C LEU A 316 -18.89 -7.14 4.89
N ILE A 317 -17.66 -7.39 5.30
CA ILE A 317 -17.06 -8.73 5.33
C ILE A 317 -16.00 -8.80 6.42
N SER A 318 -15.93 -9.93 7.13
CA SER A 318 -14.86 -10.21 8.09
C SER A 318 -13.50 -10.25 7.42
N ALA A 319 -12.48 -9.74 8.11
CA ALA A 319 -11.10 -9.92 7.70
C ALA A 319 -10.64 -11.39 7.72
N LEU A 320 -11.42 -12.28 8.34
CA LEU A 320 -11.19 -13.73 8.38
C LEU A 320 -11.98 -14.50 7.31
N ASP A 321 -12.70 -13.81 6.42
CA ASP A 321 -13.30 -14.44 5.24
C ASP A 321 -12.24 -15.12 4.38
N SER A 322 -12.55 -16.33 3.89
CA SER A 322 -11.59 -17.15 3.13
C SER A 322 -11.04 -16.40 1.91
N SER A 323 -11.88 -15.59 1.25
CA SER A 323 -11.50 -14.84 0.06
C SER A 323 -10.61 -13.64 0.39
N VAL A 324 -10.83 -13.00 1.54
CA VAL A 324 -9.99 -11.94 2.08
C VAL A 324 -8.65 -12.50 2.56
N LEU A 325 -8.65 -13.61 3.30
CA LEU A 325 -7.43 -14.28 3.77
C LEU A 325 -6.54 -14.71 2.61
N ASN A 326 -7.11 -15.35 1.58
CA ASN A 326 -6.36 -15.77 0.39
C ASN A 326 -5.71 -14.60 -0.37
N SER A 327 -6.33 -13.43 -0.28
CA SER A 327 -5.87 -12.18 -0.91
C SER A 327 -4.91 -11.39 -0.01
N THR A 328 -4.82 -11.74 1.28
CA THR A 328 -3.98 -11.04 2.25
C THR A 328 -2.52 -11.45 2.12
N ARG A 329 -1.63 -10.46 2.10
CA ARG A 329 -0.17 -10.63 2.18
C ARG A 329 0.33 -9.82 3.35
N ILE A 330 1.26 -10.39 4.11
CA ILE A 330 1.92 -9.67 5.19
C ILE A 330 3.06 -8.86 4.57
N GLN A 331 3.11 -7.57 4.85
CA GLN A 331 4.13 -6.65 4.37
C GLN A 331 5.24 -6.54 5.42
N PHE A 332 6.22 -7.44 5.34
CA PHE A 332 7.30 -7.57 6.30
C PHE A 332 8.28 -6.39 6.26
N HIS A 333 8.39 -5.65 5.16
CA HIS A 333 9.15 -4.39 5.10
C HIS A 333 8.66 -3.32 6.09
N TRP A 334 7.44 -3.45 6.64
CA TRP A 334 6.88 -2.61 7.71
C TRP A 334 7.07 -3.20 9.12
N ALA A 335 7.60 -4.42 9.21
CA ALA A 335 8.09 -4.96 10.47
C ALA A 335 9.42 -4.26 10.79
N GLY A 336 9.33 -3.09 11.43
CA GLY A 336 10.43 -2.59 12.25
C GLY A 336 10.70 -3.58 13.39
N ARG A 337 11.78 -3.39 14.15
CA ARG A 337 12.16 -4.29 15.26
C ARG A 337 11.04 -4.47 16.31
N ASN A 338 10.06 -3.57 16.38
CA ASN A 338 8.97 -3.57 17.35
C ASN A 338 7.55 -3.67 16.77
N SER A 339 7.38 -4.05 15.51
CA SER A 339 6.05 -4.38 14.97
C SER A 339 6.12 -5.61 14.07
N ARG A 340 5.02 -6.34 13.97
CA ARG A 340 4.81 -7.41 12.99
C ARG A 340 4.50 -6.88 11.59
N GLY A 341 4.44 -5.56 11.44
CA GLY A 341 4.15 -4.89 10.18
C GLY A 341 2.65 -4.74 9.95
N VAL A 342 2.28 -4.75 8.67
CA VAL A 342 0.90 -4.51 8.21
C VAL A 342 0.49 -5.59 7.23
N THR A 343 -0.79 -5.87 7.13
CA THR A 343 -1.35 -6.66 6.04
C THR A 343 -1.63 -5.77 4.84
N GLN A 344 -1.58 -6.35 3.65
CA GLN A 344 -1.98 -5.71 2.39
C GLN A 344 -2.81 -6.69 1.59
N LEU A 345 -3.90 -6.20 1.03
CA LEU A 345 -4.75 -6.98 0.14
C LEU A 345 -4.15 -6.93 -1.27
N THR A 346 -4.03 -8.09 -1.90
CA THR A 346 -3.43 -8.27 -3.22
C THR A 346 -4.34 -9.10 -4.12
N GLY A 347 -4.23 -8.90 -5.43
CA GLY A 347 -5.11 -9.55 -6.40
C GLY A 347 -6.41 -8.76 -6.64
N ASP A 348 -7.29 -9.34 -7.46
CA ASP A 348 -8.58 -8.74 -7.77
C ASP A 348 -9.64 -9.16 -6.74
N LEU A 349 -10.04 -8.22 -5.89
CA LEU A 349 -11.11 -8.39 -4.90
C LEU A 349 -12.50 -8.02 -5.43
N SER A 350 -12.65 -7.67 -6.71
CA SER A 350 -13.93 -7.18 -7.25
C SER A 350 -15.07 -8.19 -7.12
N PHE A 351 -14.76 -9.48 -7.05
CA PHE A 351 -15.75 -10.55 -6.88
C PHE A 351 -16.52 -10.47 -5.55
N ILE A 352 -15.97 -9.82 -4.50
CA ILE A 352 -16.67 -9.67 -3.20
C ILE A 352 -17.93 -8.80 -3.33
N PHE A 353 -17.98 -7.95 -4.36
CA PHE A 353 -19.14 -7.12 -4.67
C PHE A 353 -20.21 -7.86 -5.48
N SER A 354 -19.94 -9.10 -5.93
CA SER A 354 -20.96 -9.89 -6.62
C SER A 354 -22.15 -10.16 -5.70
N PRO A 355 -23.41 -10.03 -6.18
CA PRO A 355 -24.59 -10.41 -5.41
C PRO A 355 -24.55 -11.87 -4.91
N ASP A 356 -23.91 -12.75 -5.68
CA ASP A 356 -23.79 -14.18 -5.38
C ASP A 356 -22.64 -14.51 -4.40
N HIS A 357 -21.84 -13.50 -4.01
CA HIS A 357 -20.79 -13.69 -3.02
C HIS A 357 -21.38 -13.67 -1.62
N TYR A 358 -21.15 -14.76 -0.89
CA TYR A 358 -21.48 -14.91 0.51
C TYR A 358 -20.20 -15.06 1.31
N GLU A 359 -20.17 -14.42 2.46
CA GLU A 359 -19.08 -14.55 3.42
C GLU A 359 -18.97 -16.02 3.88
N ASN A 360 -17.76 -16.54 3.83
CA ASN A 360 -17.45 -17.92 4.19
C ASN A 360 -16.18 -17.96 5.06
N ILE A 361 -16.40 -18.20 6.36
CA ILE A 361 -15.33 -18.34 7.35
C ILE A 361 -14.98 -19.82 7.50
N ASN A 362 -13.84 -20.21 6.93
CA ASN A 362 -13.20 -21.47 7.31
C ASN A 362 -12.45 -21.26 8.63
N VAL A 363 -13.03 -21.76 9.72
CA VAL A 363 -12.51 -21.59 11.08
C VAL A 363 -11.08 -22.10 11.23
N GLU A 364 -10.75 -23.24 10.62
CA GLU A 364 -9.41 -23.82 10.70
C GLU A 364 -8.40 -22.94 9.97
N GLN A 365 -8.71 -22.52 8.75
CA GLN A 365 -7.88 -21.59 7.98
C GLN A 365 -7.66 -20.28 8.73
N ALA A 366 -8.72 -19.70 9.28
CA ALA A 366 -8.66 -18.46 10.04
C ALA A 366 -7.80 -18.60 11.31
N LYS A 367 -7.95 -19.71 12.04
CA LYS A 367 -7.11 -20.00 13.22
C LYS A 367 -5.64 -20.17 12.84
N ASN A 368 -5.34 -20.89 11.76
CA ASN A 368 -3.97 -21.07 11.28
C ASN A 368 -3.35 -19.71 10.90
N PHE A 369 -4.07 -18.87 10.17
CA PHE A 369 -3.62 -17.53 9.82
C PHE A 369 -3.36 -16.67 11.08
N LEU A 370 -4.26 -16.68 12.06
CA LEU A 370 -4.06 -15.94 13.32
C LEU A 370 -2.87 -16.48 14.12
N GLN A 371 -2.64 -17.80 14.11
CA GLN A 371 -1.46 -18.40 14.74
C GLN A 371 -0.17 -17.96 14.04
N GLU A 372 -0.14 -17.90 12.71
CA GLU A 372 0.98 -17.36 11.95
C GLU A 372 1.27 -15.91 12.34
N LEU A 373 0.22 -15.07 12.45
CA LEU A 373 0.38 -13.69 12.91
C LEU A 373 0.93 -13.60 14.34
N ILE A 374 0.48 -14.46 15.26
CA ILE A 374 0.99 -14.48 16.64
C ILE A 374 2.46 -14.92 16.69
N ALA A 375 2.78 -15.99 15.96
CA ALA A 375 4.08 -16.66 15.96
C ALA A 375 5.15 -15.88 15.18
N TYR A 376 4.76 -14.90 14.37
CA TYR A 376 5.71 -14.10 13.61
C TYR A 376 6.65 -13.30 14.53
N GLU A 377 7.95 -13.61 14.45
CA GLU A 377 9.06 -12.98 15.18
C GLU A 377 9.91 -12.05 14.31
#